data_AF-A0A7C4HBL7-F1
#
_entry.id   AF-A0A7C4HBL7-F1
#
_cell.length_a   1.000
_cell.length_b   1.000
_cell.length_c   1.000
_cell.angle_alpha   90.00
_cell.angle_beta   90.00
_cell.angle_gamma   90.00
#
_symmetry.space_group_name_H-M   'P 1'
#
loop_
_entity.id
_entity.type
_entity.pdbx_description
1 polymer ?
#
loop_
_entity_poly.entity_id
_entity_poly.type
_entity_poly.pdbx_seq_one_letter_code
_entity_poly.pdbx_strand_id
1 'polypeptide(L)'
;MAKHCKVEDGKLYVGRIAYDAVIIPPSVTLVENTVKLLLEFADFGGRIIALEPAPFLIDGEQKEAIKDLMSRALKINKIDLATLVSALDGIPKPIIMEGDEKGEVLHHLRQDESGTLILFLANSSRENSYNLKLTLSGSFNVEFWDPMSGEKRDYSSVINDRKTCWDVRLEPIGSALFVLKPDTRKSKFSTEELVKVYEVSISGLWRIKRLNPNILVLDYCRYRIGNVWSELMPVWRAHNFIVQNGFGTKFSVRFEFESSIDLKDKNLYLVVERPEAFKIYVNNVKVECEASKFWLDWNFPMIDVSGLIIKGLNIVELEGRVDLEPELENIYLLGDFGVKIGAKGSFKIIDEPSVINLGDLCQLGYPFYAGEIEISKDVNLDVPEDVIATLQLNGLSSSLAIVYVNGKEAGKVLLSSYTVDITGLLKSGNNEIKILLVGNLRNALGPLHHKLGDPQYISPETFRDLTQWTDEYMLRPFGIKGVKILMFR
;
A
#
# COMPACT_ATOMS: atom_id res chain seq x y z
N MET A 1 -27.37 18.86 17.71
CA MET A 1 -27.73 19.88 16.70
C MET A 1 -28.17 21.19 17.34
N ALA A 2 -29.21 21.21 18.19
CA ALA A 2 -29.79 22.45 18.75
C ALA A 2 -28.83 23.51 19.33
N LYS A 3 -27.69 23.11 19.92
CA LYS A 3 -26.70 24.06 20.48
C LYS A 3 -25.80 24.73 19.42
N HIS A 4 -25.62 24.09 18.27
CA HIS A 4 -24.60 24.44 17.28
C HIS A 4 -25.15 24.63 15.87
N CYS A 5 -26.46 24.42 15.69
CA CYS A 5 -27.12 24.50 14.41
C CYS A 5 -28.13 25.64 14.36
N LYS A 6 -28.23 26.28 13.19
CA LYS A 6 -29.27 27.26 12.86
C LYS A 6 -29.69 27.09 11.41
N VAL A 7 -30.91 27.49 11.09
CA VAL A 7 -31.41 27.54 9.71
C VAL A 7 -31.42 29.01 9.27
N GLU A 8 -30.80 29.30 8.12
CA GLU A 8 -30.74 30.65 7.55
C GLU A 8 -30.59 30.51 6.02
N ASP A 9 -31.30 31.35 5.25
CA ASP A 9 -31.24 31.39 3.78
C ASP A 9 -31.41 30.02 3.08
N GLY A 10 -32.32 29.16 3.58
CA GLY A 10 -32.56 27.84 3.02
C GLY A 10 -31.46 26.81 3.28
N LYS A 11 -30.49 27.13 4.15
CA LYS A 11 -29.38 26.25 4.51
C LYS A 11 -29.40 25.90 5.99
N LEU A 12 -28.97 24.69 6.29
CA LEU A 12 -28.68 24.29 7.66
C LEU A 12 -27.22 24.62 7.96
N TYR A 13 -26.97 25.43 8.97
CA TYR A 13 -25.61 25.70 9.45
C TYR A 13 -25.25 24.78 10.60
N VAL A 14 -24.03 24.25 10.61
CA VAL A 14 -23.41 23.59 11.78
C VAL A 14 -22.08 24.30 12.04
N GLY A 15 -22.05 25.13 13.08
CA GLY A 15 -20.94 26.07 13.27
C GLY A 15 -20.81 27.04 12.10
N ARG A 16 -19.74 26.91 11.30
CA ARG A 16 -19.48 27.74 10.10
C ARG A 16 -19.81 27.04 8.78
N ILE A 17 -20.22 25.78 8.81
CA ILE A 17 -20.46 24.97 7.61
C ILE A 17 -21.94 25.06 7.27
N ALA A 18 -22.27 25.32 6.00
CA ALA A 18 -23.63 25.36 5.50
C ALA A 18 -23.94 24.10 4.68
N TYR A 19 -25.14 23.54 4.84
CA TYR A 19 -25.61 22.34 4.18
C TYR A 19 -26.92 22.62 3.44
N ASP A 20 -26.97 22.25 2.16
CA ASP A 20 -28.16 22.35 1.31
C ASP A 20 -29.09 21.13 1.45
N ALA A 21 -28.62 20.04 2.07
CA ALA A 21 -29.40 18.85 2.34
C ALA A 21 -28.98 18.12 3.63
N VAL A 22 -29.92 17.37 4.20
CA VAL A 22 -29.72 16.51 5.37
C VAL A 22 -30.15 15.08 5.06
N ILE A 23 -29.29 14.11 5.36
CA ILE A 23 -29.60 12.68 5.28
C ILE A 23 -29.86 12.15 6.70
N ILE A 24 -31.03 11.58 6.93
CA ILE A 24 -31.42 10.92 8.17
C ILE A 24 -31.12 9.43 8.01
N PRO A 25 -30.19 8.85 8.79
CA PRO A 25 -29.87 7.43 8.72
C PRO A 25 -31.01 6.57 9.30
N PRO A 26 -31.00 5.25 9.04
CA PRO A 26 -31.94 4.33 9.65
C PRO A 26 -31.95 4.49 11.17
N SER A 27 -33.11 4.82 11.72
CA SER A 27 -33.25 5.14 13.14
C SER A 27 -34.69 4.93 13.59
N VAL A 28 -34.85 4.65 14.88
CA VAL A 28 -36.18 4.43 15.49
C VAL A 28 -36.78 5.76 15.98
N THR A 29 -35.93 6.59 16.60
CA THR A 29 -36.33 7.82 17.27
C THR A 29 -35.38 8.97 16.93
N LEU A 30 -35.92 10.19 16.88
CA LEU A 30 -35.14 11.42 16.86
C LEU A 30 -35.36 12.22 18.14
N VAL A 31 -34.43 13.12 18.44
CA VAL A 31 -34.59 14.08 19.56
C VAL A 31 -35.52 15.20 19.14
N GLU A 32 -36.42 15.66 20.03
CA GLU A 32 -37.45 16.66 19.69
C GLU A 32 -36.87 17.95 19.09
N ASN A 33 -35.78 18.47 19.66
CA ASN A 33 -35.14 19.68 19.15
C ASN A 33 -34.52 19.48 17.75
N THR A 34 -34.10 18.27 17.41
CA THR A 34 -33.65 17.95 16.05
C THR A 34 -34.83 17.96 15.07
N VAL A 35 -35.98 17.41 15.46
CA VAL A 35 -37.18 17.43 14.62
C VAL A 35 -37.65 18.86 14.36
N LYS A 36 -37.69 19.73 15.39
CA LYS A 36 -38.05 21.15 15.23
C LYS A 36 -37.14 21.86 14.22
N LEU A 37 -35.83 21.66 14.34
CA LEU A 37 -34.83 22.25 13.44
C LEU A 37 -34.96 21.73 12.00
N LEU A 38 -35.25 20.43 11.82
CA LEU A 38 -35.43 19.86 10.48
C LEU A 38 -36.73 20.31 9.83
N LEU A 39 -37.81 20.49 10.59
CA LEU A 39 -39.05 21.08 10.08
C LEU A 39 -38.82 22.51 9.62
N GLU A 40 -38.12 23.33 10.42
CA GLU A 40 -37.71 24.69 10.03
C GLU A 40 -36.86 24.66 8.76
N PHE A 41 -35.87 23.76 8.67
CA PHE A 41 -35.05 23.60 7.47
C PHE A 41 -35.90 23.24 6.23
N ALA A 42 -36.90 22.36 6.37
CA ALA A 42 -37.82 22.03 5.29
C ALA A 42 -38.74 23.21 4.91
N ASP A 43 -39.18 24.03 5.86
CA ASP A 43 -40.00 25.23 5.61
C ASP A 43 -39.27 26.25 4.74
N PHE A 44 -37.94 26.36 4.89
CA PHE A 44 -37.10 27.20 4.02
C PHE A 44 -36.65 26.51 2.72
N GLY A 45 -37.24 25.36 2.36
CA GLY A 45 -36.96 24.64 1.12
C GLY A 45 -35.73 23.72 1.16
N GLY A 46 -35.16 23.49 2.33
CA GLY A 46 -34.05 22.57 2.54
C GLY A 46 -34.42 21.12 2.20
N ARG A 47 -33.49 20.39 1.57
CA ARG A 47 -33.75 19.00 1.14
C ARG A 47 -33.51 18.02 2.29
N ILE A 48 -34.52 17.23 2.64
CA ILE A 48 -34.40 16.15 3.62
C ILE A 48 -34.52 14.80 2.91
N ILE A 49 -33.58 13.91 3.18
CA ILE A 49 -33.54 12.55 2.66
C ILE A 49 -33.57 11.58 3.86
N ALA A 50 -34.53 10.66 3.89
CA ALA A 50 -34.66 9.69 4.97
C ALA A 50 -34.38 8.28 4.47
N LEU A 51 -33.44 7.60 5.11
CA LEU A 51 -33.11 6.20 4.84
C LEU A 51 -34.03 5.28 5.61
N GLU A 52 -34.64 4.32 4.92
CA GLU A 52 -35.50 3.34 5.56
C GLU A 52 -34.69 2.27 6.32
N PRO A 53 -35.18 1.79 7.48
CA PRO A 53 -36.37 2.25 8.20
C PRO A 53 -36.23 3.67 8.77
N ALA A 54 -37.18 4.52 8.39
CA ALA A 54 -37.21 5.92 8.79
C ALA A 54 -37.76 6.07 10.22
N PRO A 55 -37.33 7.10 10.97
CA PRO A 55 -37.76 7.28 12.36
C PRO A 55 -39.26 7.54 12.47
N PHE A 56 -39.87 6.95 13.50
CA PHE A 56 -41.30 7.06 13.78
C PHE A 56 -41.60 7.50 15.21
N LEU A 57 -40.57 7.75 16.03
CA LEU A 57 -40.67 8.27 17.39
C LEU A 57 -39.89 9.58 17.57
N ILE A 58 -40.31 10.38 18.55
CA ILE A 58 -39.59 11.54 19.07
C ILE A 58 -39.38 11.33 20.56
N ASP A 59 -38.12 11.32 21.01
CA ASP A 59 -37.71 11.02 22.39
C ASP A 59 -38.36 9.72 22.93
N GLY A 60 -38.54 8.71 22.07
CA GLY A 60 -39.16 7.44 22.41
C GLY A 60 -40.70 7.42 22.37
N GLU A 61 -41.35 8.53 22.04
CA GLU A 61 -42.82 8.65 22.01
C GLU A 61 -43.35 8.91 20.59
N GLN A 62 -44.57 8.43 20.32
CA GLN A 62 -45.24 8.73 19.04
C GLN A 62 -45.83 10.15 19.09
N LYS A 63 -45.30 11.04 18.24
CA LYS A 63 -45.75 12.45 18.14
C LYS A 63 -46.07 12.80 16.69
N GLU A 64 -47.10 13.59 16.43
CA GLU A 64 -47.51 13.97 15.05
C GLU A 64 -46.40 14.68 14.25
N ALA A 65 -45.52 15.43 14.92
CA ALA A 65 -44.41 16.13 14.28
C ALA A 65 -43.45 15.20 13.50
N ILE A 66 -43.32 13.92 13.90
CA ILE A 66 -42.47 12.98 13.15
C ILE A 66 -43.12 12.60 11.82
N LYS A 67 -44.45 12.49 11.79
CA LYS A 67 -45.20 12.19 10.57
C LYS A 67 -45.12 13.36 9.59
N ASP A 68 -45.25 14.59 10.09
CA ASP A 68 -45.06 15.80 9.28
C ASP A 68 -43.65 15.82 8.67
N LEU A 69 -42.60 15.65 9.49
CA LEU A 69 -41.22 15.60 9.01
C LEU A 69 -41.01 14.52 7.93
N MET A 70 -41.49 13.30 8.16
CA MET A 70 -41.38 12.20 7.21
C MET A 70 -42.21 12.39 5.94
N SER A 71 -43.24 13.24 5.97
CA SER A 71 -44.03 13.61 4.77
C SER A 71 -43.29 14.58 3.86
N ARG A 72 -42.35 15.37 4.41
CA ARG A 72 -41.51 16.33 3.70
C ARG A 72 -40.19 15.75 3.23
N ALA A 73 -39.78 14.61 3.79
CA ALA A 73 -38.54 13.93 3.44
C ALA A 73 -38.71 13.05 2.18
N LEU A 74 -37.70 13.06 1.31
CA LEU A 74 -37.54 12.06 0.27
C LEU A 74 -37.08 10.74 0.90
N LYS A 75 -37.92 9.71 0.83
CA LYS A 75 -37.60 8.39 1.40
C LYS A 75 -36.84 7.54 0.39
N ILE A 76 -35.76 6.91 0.85
CA ILE A 76 -34.97 5.98 0.06
C ILE A 76 -34.72 4.69 0.86
N ASN A 77 -34.85 3.55 0.19
CA ASN A 77 -34.75 2.22 0.81
C ASN A 77 -33.38 1.56 0.59
N LYS A 78 -32.49 2.20 -0.19
CA LYS A 78 -31.18 1.67 -0.54
C LYS A 78 -30.17 2.80 -0.72
N ILE A 79 -28.96 2.58 -0.24
CA ILE A 79 -27.81 3.45 -0.50
C ILE A 79 -27.03 2.86 -1.67
N ASP A 80 -27.31 3.35 -2.87
CA ASP A 80 -26.46 3.14 -4.03
C ASP A 80 -26.30 4.43 -4.82
N LEU A 81 -25.33 4.44 -5.73
CA LEU A 81 -24.94 5.64 -6.49
C LEU A 81 -26.12 6.24 -7.24
N ALA A 82 -26.90 5.41 -7.96
CA ALA A 82 -28.03 5.88 -8.75
C ALA A 82 -29.11 6.54 -7.88
N THR A 83 -29.44 5.91 -6.75
CA THR A 83 -30.43 6.42 -5.79
C THR A 83 -29.98 7.73 -5.16
N LEU A 84 -28.71 7.82 -4.73
CA LEU A 84 -28.16 9.04 -4.15
C LEU A 84 -28.06 10.19 -5.17
N VAL A 85 -27.65 9.89 -6.40
CA VAL A 85 -27.58 10.89 -7.49
C VAL A 85 -28.97 11.47 -7.77
N SER A 86 -29.99 10.62 -7.83
CA SER A 86 -31.38 11.07 -7.99
C SER A 86 -31.88 11.86 -6.77
N ALA A 87 -31.58 11.39 -5.55
CA ALA A 87 -32.04 12.04 -4.33
C ALA A 87 -31.43 13.44 -4.10
N LEU A 88 -30.19 13.63 -4.58
CA LEU A 88 -29.45 14.88 -4.52
C LEU A 88 -29.63 15.75 -5.78
N ASP A 89 -30.54 15.37 -6.68
CA ASP A 89 -30.80 16.15 -7.89
C ASP A 89 -31.34 17.55 -7.57
N GLY A 90 -30.84 18.53 -8.33
CA GLY A 90 -31.10 19.96 -8.13
C GLY A 90 -30.29 20.63 -7.00
N ILE A 91 -29.51 19.88 -6.21
CA ILE A 91 -28.59 20.49 -5.23
C ILE A 91 -27.39 21.09 -5.96
N PRO A 92 -27.01 22.35 -5.68
CA PRO A 92 -25.86 22.99 -6.31
C PRO A 92 -24.57 22.18 -6.08
N LYS A 93 -23.92 21.79 -7.17
CA LYS A 93 -22.60 21.16 -7.15
C LYS A 93 -21.58 22.21 -7.57
N PRO A 94 -20.62 22.60 -6.70
CA PRO A 94 -19.65 23.64 -7.06
C PRO A 94 -18.71 23.18 -8.17
N ILE A 95 -18.49 21.87 -8.30
CA ILE A 95 -17.72 21.24 -9.36
C ILE A 95 -18.52 20.10 -9.99
N ILE A 96 -18.43 19.99 -11.31
CA ILE A 96 -18.93 18.85 -12.09
C ILE A 96 -17.72 18.07 -12.56
N MET A 97 -17.76 16.75 -12.34
CA MET A 97 -16.71 15.81 -12.75
C MET A 97 -17.33 14.76 -13.64
N GLU A 98 -16.86 14.68 -14.89
CA GLU A 98 -17.26 13.67 -15.87
C GLU A 98 -16.09 12.69 -16.10
N GLY A 99 -16.37 11.40 -16.30
CA GLY A 99 -15.35 10.38 -16.58
C GLY A 99 -15.08 9.36 -15.47
N ASP A 100 -15.77 9.45 -14.32
CA ASP A 100 -15.75 8.44 -13.26
C ASP A 100 -17.16 7.88 -13.02
N GLU A 101 -17.51 6.82 -13.75
CA GLU A 101 -18.80 6.16 -13.65
C GLU A 101 -18.97 5.35 -12.35
N LYS A 102 -17.85 4.98 -11.70
CA LYS A 102 -17.85 4.14 -10.50
C LYS A 102 -17.86 4.94 -9.21
N GLY A 103 -17.54 6.23 -9.25
CA GLY A 103 -17.40 7.08 -8.07
C GLY A 103 -16.15 6.74 -7.24
N GLU A 104 -15.08 6.27 -7.89
CA GLU A 104 -13.81 5.94 -7.23
C GLU A 104 -12.88 7.16 -7.07
N VAL A 105 -13.20 8.30 -7.69
CA VAL A 105 -12.45 9.55 -7.55
C VAL A 105 -13.09 10.44 -6.47
N LEU A 106 -12.36 10.58 -5.37
CA LEU A 106 -12.74 11.47 -4.28
C LEU A 106 -12.23 12.89 -4.56
N HIS A 107 -12.99 13.89 -4.15
CA HIS A 107 -12.59 15.29 -4.28
C HIS A 107 -12.81 16.08 -3.00
N HIS A 108 -12.03 17.15 -2.82
CA HIS A 108 -12.18 18.14 -1.78
C HIS A 108 -11.92 19.52 -2.37
N LEU A 109 -12.94 20.36 -2.38
CA LEU A 109 -12.86 21.74 -2.81
C LEU A 109 -12.89 22.67 -1.59
N ARG A 110 -11.91 23.56 -1.50
CA ARG A 110 -11.83 24.61 -0.48
C ARG A 110 -11.80 25.98 -1.14
N GLN A 111 -12.28 26.99 -0.42
CA GLN A 111 -12.22 28.39 -0.81
C GLN A 111 -11.56 29.19 0.31
N ASP A 112 -10.63 30.08 -0.03
CA ASP A 112 -10.07 31.04 0.90
C ASP A 112 -10.79 32.40 0.86
N GLU A 113 -10.38 33.32 1.73
CA GLU A 113 -10.98 34.67 1.83
C GLU A 113 -10.77 35.53 0.58
N SER A 114 -9.77 35.21 -0.26
CA SER A 114 -9.51 35.91 -1.52
C SER A 114 -10.38 35.43 -2.68
N GLY A 115 -11.15 34.37 -2.46
CA GLY A 115 -11.93 33.70 -3.49
C GLY A 115 -11.11 32.68 -4.30
N THR A 116 -9.87 32.40 -3.91
CA THR A 116 -9.06 31.33 -4.51
C THR A 116 -9.63 29.98 -4.10
N LEU A 117 -9.75 29.07 -5.06
CA LEU A 117 -10.20 27.71 -4.82
C LEU A 117 -9.04 26.74 -4.85
N ILE A 118 -9.10 25.74 -3.97
CA ILE A 118 -8.12 24.66 -3.89
C ILE A 118 -8.90 23.36 -4.07
N LEU A 119 -8.69 22.69 -5.19
CA LEU A 119 -9.31 21.40 -5.52
C LEU A 119 -8.27 20.29 -5.40
N PHE A 120 -8.51 19.36 -4.47
CA PHE A 120 -7.77 18.11 -4.40
C PHE A 120 -8.62 16.96 -4.95
N LEU A 121 -8.02 16.11 -5.77
CA LEU A 121 -8.61 14.91 -6.35
C LEU A 121 -7.74 13.72 -5.99
N ALA A 122 -8.36 12.60 -5.61
CA ALA A 122 -7.68 11.35 -5.31
C ALA A 122 -8.42 10.17 -5.93
N ASN A 123 -7.73 9.44 -6.79
CA ASN A 123 -8.20 8.15 -7.29
C ASN A 123 -8.03 7.10 -6.20
N SER A 124 -9.13 6.59 -5.64
CA SER A 124 -9.10 5.54 -4.61
C SER A 124 -8.92 4.13 -5.19
N SER A 125 -8.99 3.99 -6.52
CA SER A 125 -8.78 2.73 -7.23
C SER A 125 -7.32 2.31 -7.20
N ARG A 126 -7.07 1.03 -6.92
CA ARG A 126 -5.73 0.43 -7.01
C ARG A 126 -5.39 -0.08 -8.41
N GLU A 127 -6.38 -0.11 -9.30
CA GLU A 127 -6.26 -0.78 -10.60
C GLU A 127 -6.66 0.12 -11.76
N ASN A 128 -7.69 0.97 -11.61
CA ASN A 128 -8.23 1.75 -12.71
C ASN A 128 -7.60 3.14 -12.77
N SER A 129 -7.27 3.60 -13.98
CA SER A 129 -6.98 5.01 -14.27
C SER A 129 -8.25 5.72 -14.74
N TYR A 130 -8.35 7.02 -14.49
CA TYR A 130 -9.50 7.85 -14.86
C TYR A 130 -9.09 9.06 -15.67
N ASN A 131 -9.76 9.30 -16.80
CA ASN A 131 -9.67 10.55 -17.54
C ASN A 131 -10.89 11.38 -17.18
N LEU A 132 -10.68 12.49 -16.50
CA LEU A 132 -11.72 13.33 -15.95
C LEU A 132 -11.80 14.65 -16.69
N LYS A 133 -13.02 15.07 -16.98
CA LYS A 133 -13.33 16.42 -17.41
C LYS A 133 -13.98 17.18 -16.27
N LEU A 134 -13.33 18.25 -15.85
CA LEU A 134 -13.71 19.04 -14.70
C LEU A 134 -14.33 20.35 -15.17
N THR A 135 -15.45 20.74 -14.57
CA THR A 135 -16.13 22.00 -14.87
C THR A 135 -16.51 22.70 -13.58
N LEU A 136 -16.10 23.97 -13.46
CA LEU A 136 -16.36 24.80 -12.28
C LEU A 136 -16.97 26.14 -12.70
N SER A 137 -18.00 26.59 -11.99
CA SER A 137 -18.64 27.88 -12.23
C SER A 137 -17.77 29.05 -11.76
N GLY A 138 -17.43 29.93 -12.70
CA GLY A 138 -16.58 31.10 -12.53
C GLY A 138 -15.44 31.12 -13.57
N SER A 139 -14.67 32.20 -13.55
CA SER A 139 -13.51 32.41 -14.42
C SER A 139 -12.25 32.39 -13.57
N PHE A 140 -11.39 31.39 -13.80
CA PHE A 140 -10.20 31.17 -13.01
C PHE A 140 -9.00 30.88 -13.91
N ASN A 141 -7.82 31.33 -13.48
CA ASN A 141 -6.56 30.73 -13.93
C ASN A 141 -6.32 29.45 -13.12
N VAL A 142 -5.98 28.35 -13.79
CA VAL A 142 -5.77 27.04 -13.18
C VAL A 142 -4.28 26.77 -13.07
N GLU A 143 -3.79 26.54 -11.86
CA GLU A 143 -2.45 26.05 -11.59
C GLU A 143 -2.51 24.59 -11.13
N PHE A 144 -1.58 23.77 -11.60
CA PHE A 144 -1.33 22.44 -11.07
C PHE A 144 -0.17 22.48 -10.09
N TRP A 145 -0.39 21.97 -8.89
CA TRP A 145 0.61 21.87 -7.84
C TRP A 145 0.89 20.39 -7.60
N ASP A 146 2.10 19.94 -7.88
CA ASP A 146 2.48 18.56 -7.61
C ASP A 146 2.80 18.39 -6.11
N PRO A 147 2.01 17.62 -5.34
CA PRO A 147 2.27 17.43 -3.91
C PRO A 147 3.53 16.60 -3.63
N MET A 148 4.05 15.85 -4.61
CA MET A 148 5.23 15.00 -4.45
C MET A 148 6.54 15.78 -4.68
N SER A 149 6.59 16.60 -5.73
CA SER A 149 7.79 17.38 -6.08
C SER A 149 7.76 18.82 -5.52
N GLY A 150 6.58 19.35 -5.22
CA GLY A 150 6.38 20.76 -4.87
C GLY A 150 6.38 21.70 -6.08
N GLU A 151 6.52 21.18 -7.30
CA GLU A 151 6.48 21.96 -8.53
C GLU A 151 5.10 22.60 -8.73
N LYS A 152 5.10 23.83 -9.26
CA LYS A 152 3.89 24.57 -9.60
C LYS A 152 3.99 25.02 -11.04
N ARG A 153 2.93 24.78 -11.80
CA ARG A 153 2.85 25.18 -13.21
C ARG A 153 1.45 25.65 -13.55
N ASP A 154 1.36 26.56 -14.50
CA ASP A 154 0.09 26.87 -15.14
C ASP A 154 -0.45 25.60 -15.82
N TYR A 155 -1.77 25.45 -15.82
CA TYR A 155 -2.45 24.28 -16.36
C TYR A 155 -3.47 24.70 -17.41
N SER A 156 -3.50 23.95 -18.52
CA SER A 156 -4.38 24.27 -19.64
C SER A 156 -5.85 24.19 -19.24
N SER A 157 -6.61 25.24 -19.53
CA SER A 157 -8.03 25.34 -19.24
C SER A 157 -8.75 26.22 -20.25
N VAL A 158 -10.06 26.00 -20.40
CA VAL A 158 -10.94 26.76 -21.29
C VAL A 158 -12.01 27.45 -20.48
N ILE A 159 -12.19 28.76 -20.71
CA ILE A 159 -13.25 29.55 -20.08
C ILE A 159 -14.33 29.86 -21.11
N ASN A 160 -15.53 29.28 -20.91
CA ASN A 160 -16.73 29.52 -21.72
C ASN A 160 -17.92 29.86 -20.81
N ASP A 161 -18.67 30.92 -21.10
CA ASP A 161 -19.89 31.31 -20.36
C ASP A 161 -19.74 31.34 -18.82
N ARG A 162 -18.64 31.93 -18.32
CA ARG A 162 -18.27 31.94 -16.89
C ARG A 162 -18.19 30.54 -16.28
N LYS A 163 -17.73 29.56 -17.03
CA LYS A 163 -17.33 28.24 -16.55
C LYS A 163 -15.90 27.98 -16.97
N THR A 164 -15.10 27.48 -16.05
CA THR A 164 -13.71 27.06 -16.29
C THR A 164 -13.71 25.54 -16.42
N CYS A 165 -13.16 25.03 -17.52
CA CYS A 165 -13.13 23.61 -17.86
C CYS A 165 -11.70 23.15 -18.15
N TRP A 166 -11.31 21.98 -17.64
CA TRP A 166 -10.03 21.36 -17.93
C TRP A 166 -10.09 19.84 -17.77
N ASP A 167 -9.14 19.15 -18.40
CA ASP A 167 -9.05 17.70 -18.36
C ASP A 167 -7.87 17.25 -17.49
N VAL A 168 -8.03 16.15 -16.77
CA VAL A 168 -6.96 15.55 -15.97
C VAL A 168 -7.04 14.03 -16.04
N ARG A 169 -5.88 13.38 -16.13
CA ARG A 169 -5.75 11.93 -15.99
C ARG A 169 -5.20 11.58 -14.62
N LEU A 170 -5.89 10.71 -13.88
CA LEU A 170 -5.42 10.15 -12.62
C LEU A 170 -5.09 8.67 -12.83
N GLU A 171 -3.83 8.31 -12.58
CA GLU A 171 -3.41 6.91 -12.52
C GLU A 171 -3.97 6.21 -11.27
N PRO A 172 -3.93 4.87 -11.16
CA PRO A 172 -4.33 4.17 -9.96
C PRO A 172 -3.60 4.74 -8.76
N ILE A 173 -4.30 4.90 -7.63
CA ILE A 173 -3.84 5.56 -6.39
C ILE A 173 -3.27 6.98 -6.57
N GLY A 174 -3.42 7.57 -7.76
CA GLY A 174 -2.91 8.89 -8.10
C GLY A 174 -3.76 10.02 -7.53
N SER A 175 -3.17 11.21 -7.45
CA SER A 175 -3.87 12.42 -7.01
C SER A 175 -3.47 13.64 -7.85
N ALA A 176 -4.32 14.67 -7.81
CA ALA A 176 -4.04 15.95 -8.44
C ALA A 176 -4.49 17.09 -7.50
N LEU A 177 -3.68 18.14 -7.42
CA LEU A 177 -4.00 19.34 -6.67
C LEU A 177 -4.01 20.53 -7.63
N PHE A 178 -5.16 21.20 -7.72
CA PHE A 178 -5.37 22.38 -8.53
C PHE A 178 -5.63 23.60 -7.65
N VAL A 179 -4.99 24.72 -7.98
CA VAL A 179 -5.25 26.02 -7.36
C VAL A 179 -5.86 26.94 -8.43
N LEU A 180 -7.09 27.39 -8.19
CA LEU A 180 -7.86 28.20 -9.11
C LEU A 180 -7.93 29.63 -8.58
N LYS A 181 -7.19 30.53 -9.22
CA LYS A 181 -7.15 31.95 -8.84
C LYS A 181 -8.16 32.74 -9.67
N PRO A 182 -8.99 33.60 -9.06
CA PRO A 182 -9.92 34.44 -9.82
C PRO A 182 -9.17 35.32 -10.83
N ASP A 183 -9.35 35.06 -12.13
CA ASP A 183 -8.83 35.89 -13.21
C ASP A 183 -9.72 35.76 -14.44
N THR A 184 -10.01 36.88 -15.09
CA THR A 184 -10.81 36.96 -16.31
C THR A 184 -9.98 36.91 -17.59
N ARG A 185 -8.65 36.94 -17.48
CA ARG A 185 -7.76 36.87 -18.64
C ARG A 185 -7.72 35.44 -19.19
N LYS A 186 -7.96 35.30 -20.50
CA LYS A 186 -7.80 34.01 -21.21
C LYS A 186 -6.35 33.58 -21.12
N SER A 187 -6.02 32.57 -20.33
CA SER A 187 -4.75 31.87 -20.44
C SER A 187 -4.83 30.93 -21.65
N LYS A 188 -4.55 31.45 -22.85
CA LYS A 188 -4.20 30.57 -23.98
C LYS A 188 -2.78 30.08 -23.77
N PHE A 189 -2.62 29.04 -22.96
CA PHE A 189 -1.42 28.23 -23.04
C PHE A 189 -1.70 27.11 -24.04
N SER A 190 -1.05 27.20 -25.21
CA SER A 190 -0.82 26.00 -25.99
C SER A 190 0.20 25.18 -25.20
N THR A 191 -0.21 24.05 -24.65
CA THR A 191 0.75 22.98 -24.41
C THR A 191 1.38 22.67 -25.75
N GLU A 192 2.66 22.97 -25.92
CA GLU A 192 3.43 22.41 -27.03
C GLU A 192 3.27 20.89 -26.91
N GLU A 193 2.60 20.26 -27.89
CA GLU A 193 2.41 18.82 -27.89
C GLU A 193 3.78 18.19 -28.13
N LEU A 194 4.38 17.72 -27.04
CA LEU A 194 5.60 16.93 -27.09
C LEU A 194 5.36 15.67 -27.93
N VAL A 195 6.04 15.58 -29.06
CA VAL A 195 5.96 14.44 -29.95
C VAL A 195 6.95 13.39 -29.47
N LYS A 196 6.45 12.18 -29.20
CA LYS A 196 7.33 11.04 -28.87
C LYS A 196 8.18 10.70 -30.10
N VAL A 197 9.47 11.00 -30.03
CA VAL A 197 10.42 10.78 -31.13
C VAL A 197 11.16 9.45 -31.00
N TYR A 198 11.26 8.90 -29.79
CA TYR A 198 11.98 7.66 -29.55
C TYR A 198 11.41 6.88 -28.36
N GLU A 199 11.34 5.56 -28.49
CA GLU A 199 10.97 4.62 -27.42
C GLU A 199 11.90 3.41 -27.47
N VAL A 200 12.59 3.13 -26.37
CA VAL A 200 13.46 1.95 -26.25
C VAL A 200 13.10 1.15 -25.00
N SER A 201 12.84 -0.14 -25.18
CA SER A 201 12.67 -1.08 -24.06
C SER A 201 14.03 -1.67 -23.70
N ILE A 202 14.43 -1.56 -22.44
CA ILE A 202 15.71 -2.08 -21.96
C ILE A 202 15.55 -3.58 -21.65
N SER A 203 15.80 -4.42 -22.65
CA SER A 203 15.65 -5.88 -22.59
C SER A 203 16.96 -6.61 -22.27
N GLY A 204 16.90 -7.90 -21.97
CA GLY A 204 18.05 -8.78 -21.70
C GLY A 204 18.49 -8.80 -20.23
N LEU A 205 19.66 -9.38 -19.96
CA LEU A 205 20.16 -9.60 -18.60
C LEU A 205 20.60 -8.31 -17.90
N TRP A 206 20.31 -8.21 -16.61
CA TRP A 206 20.70 -7.13 -15.70
C TRP A 206 21.66 -7.69 -14.64
N ARG A 207 22.67 -6.90 -14.25
CA ARG A 207 23.50 -7.22 -13.08
C ARG A 207 22.67 -6.98 -11.83
N ILE A 208 22.79 -7.86 -10.84
CA ILE A 208 22.09 -7.77 -9.56
C ILE A 208 23.10 -7.72 -8.42
N LYS A 209 22.82 -6.91 -7.40
CA LYS A 209 23.59 -6.85 -6.16
C LYS A 209 22.65 -6.57 -4.98
N ARG A 210 22.62 -7.48 -4.04
CA ARG A 210 21.88 -7.34 -2.78
C ARG A 210 22.67 -6.49 -1.77
N LEU A 211 22.00 -5.62 -1.02
CA LEU A 211 22.64 -4.72 -0.03
C LEU A 211 22.46 -5.15 1.44
N ASN A 212 21.46 -5.97 1.76
CA ASN A 212 21.21 -6.48 3.11
C ASN A 212 21.21 -8.02 3.11
N PRO A 213 21.48 -8.72 4.22
CA PRO A 213 21.39 -10.19 4.29
C PRO A 213 20.11 -10.75 3.68
N ASN A 214 20.20 -11.84 2.92
CA ASN A 214 19.01 -12.57 2.50
C ASN A 214 18.42 -13.36 3.67
N ILE A 215 17.16 -13.75 3.54
CA ILE A 215 16.37 -14.30 4.64
C ILE A 215 15.89 -15.69 4.26
N LEU A 216 16.10 -16.63 5.17
CA LEU A 216 15.43 -17.92 5.21
C LEU A 216 14.52 -17.95 6.42
N VAL A 217 13.21 -18.08 6.19
CA VAL A 217 12.22 -18.23 7.27
C VAL A 217 12.11 -19.70 7.63
N LEU A 218 12.26 -20.02 8.92
CA LEU A 218 12.06 -21.36 9.47
C LEU A 218 10.74 -21.36 10.25
N ASP A 219 9.64 -21.68 9.57
CA ASP A 219 8.26 -21.62 10.08
C ASP A 219 7.57 -22.99 10.21
N TYR A 220 8.31 -24.06 9.90
CA TYR A 220 7.94 -25.44 10.21
C TYR A 220 8.96 -26.07 11.15
N CYS A 221 8.46 -26.84 12.10
CA CYS A 221 9.28 -27.51 13.10
C CYS A 221 8.70 -28.85 13.52
N ARG A 222 9.53 -29.64 14.23
CA ARG A 222 9.09 -30.76 15.06
C ARG A 222 9.29 -30.36 16.51
N TYR A 223 8.35 -30.69 17.38
CA TYR A 223 8.52 -30.49 18.80
C TYR A 223 8.63 -31.83 19.54
N ARG A 224 9.19 -31.80 20.75
CA ARG A 224 9.25 -32.94 21.64
C ARG A 224 8.99 -32.51 23.07
N ILE A 225 8.11 -33.26 23.73
CA ILE A 225 7.91 -33.23 25.17
C ILE A 225 8.23 -34.66 25.66
N GLY A 226 9.19 -34.81 26.57
CA GLY A 226 9.74 -36.12 26.90
C GLY A 226 10.67 -36.66 25.82
N ASN A 227 10.34 -37.80 25.21
CA ASN A 227 11.30 -38.59 24.41
C ASN A 227 10.97 -38.72 22.91
N VAL A 228 9.76 -38.36 22.47
CA VAL A 228 9.30 -38.61 21.09
C VAL A 228 9.11 -37.29 20.34
N TRP A 229 9.70 -37.19 19.15
CA TRP A 229 9.50 -36.06 18.24
C TRP A 229 8.14 -36.15 17.56
N SER A 230 7.49 -35.00 17.39
CA SER A 230 6.26 -34.87 16.62
C SER A 230 6.51 -35.04 15.11
N GLU A 231 5.40 -35.14 14.36
CA GLU A 231 5.44 -34.86 12.93
C GLU A 231 5.84 -33.41 12.65
N LEU A 232 6.30 -33.16 11.42
CA LEU A 232 6.62 -31.81 10.95
C LEU A 232 5.33 -30.99 10.85
N MET A 233 5.31 -29.80 11.45
CA MET A 233 4.14 -28.94 11.47
C MET A 233 4.52 -27.45 11.55
N PRO A 234 3.58 -26.53 11.25
CA PRO A 234 3.81 -25.10 11.43
C PRO A 234 4.11 -24.75 12.88
N VAL A 235 4.98 -23.76 13.09
CA VAL A 235 5.41 -23.30 14.43
C VAL A 235 4.24 -22.96 15.34
N TRP A 236 3.25 -22.21 14.85
CA TRP A 236 2.10 -21.82 15.66
C TRP A 236 1.28 -23.03 16.17
N ARG A 237 1.25 -24.15 15.43
CA ARG A 237 0.61 -25.39 15.89
C ARG A 237 1.43 -26.05 16.98
N ALA A 238 2.75 -26.12 16.78
CA ALA A 238 3.67 -26.64 17.78
C ALA A 238 3.55 -25.83 19.08
N HIS A 239 3.52 -24.49 18.99
CA HIS A 239 3.27 -23.58 20.10
C HIS A 239 2.01 -23.97 20.88
N ASN A 240 0.86 -24.08 20.19
CA ASN A 240 -0.41 -24.45 20.84
C ASN A 240 -0.33 -25.79 21.58
N PHE A 241 0.28 -26.82 20.96
CA PHE A 241 0.45 -28.11 21.62
C PHE A 241 1.38 -28.04 22.84
N ILE A 242 2.49 -27.30 22.74
CA ILE A 242 3.45 -27.12 23.84
C ILE A 242 2.78 -26.40 25.02
N VAL A 243 2.10 -25.27 24.78
CA VAL A 243 1.48 -24.46 25.83
C VAL A 243 0.36 -25.21 26.54
N GLN A 244 -0.42 -26.03 25.83
CA GLN A 244 -1.50 -26.84 26.41
C GLN A 244 -1.01 -27.85 27.46
N ASN A 245 0.28 -28.22 27.47
CA ASN A 245 0.85 -29.09 28.50
C ASN A 245 1.10 -28.37 29.84
N GLY A 246 0.94 -27.05 29.88
CA GLY A 246 0.93 -26.26 31.11
C GLY A 246 2.28 -25.68 31.51
N PHE A 247 2.22 -24.71 32.43
CA PHE A 247 3.36 -23.96 32.93
C PHE A 247 4.45 -24.87 33.50
N GLY A 248 5.70 -24.58 33.15
CA GLY A 248 6.86 -25.32 33.59
C GLY A 248 7.16 -26.59 32.78
N THR A 249 6.39 -26.90 31.75
CA THR A 249 6.69 -28.01 30.82
C THR A 249 7.99 -27.72 30.06
N LYS A 250 8.92 -28.68 30.07
CA LYS A 250 10.14 -28.61 29.25
C LYS A 250 9.85 -29.13 27.86
N PHE A 251 10.37 -28.45 26.85
CA PHE A 251 10.18 -28.84 25.46
C PHE A 251 11.46 -28.61 24.65
N SER A 252 11.57 -29.35 23.54
CA SER A 252 12.54 -29.08 22.48
C SER A 252 11.79 -28.80 21.19
N VAL A 253 12.27 -27.86 20.39
CA VAL A 253 11.77 -27.55 19.04
C VAL A 253 12.93 -27.71 18.06
N ARG A 254 12.70 -28.39 16.94
CA ARG A 254 13.69 -28.68 15.92
C ARG A 254 13.24 -28.13 14.57
N PHE A 255 14.12 -27.34 13.96
CA PHE A 255 13.99 -26.81 12.61
C PHE A 255 15.03 -27.49 11.72
N GLU A 256 14.62 -27.89 10.52
CA GLU A 256 15.45 -28.66 9.58
C GLU A 256 15.48 -27.93 8.23
N PHE A 257 16.66 -27.77 7.65
CA PHE A 257 16.82 -27.15 6.34
C PHE A 257 18.00 -27.69 5.56
N GLU A 258 17.94 -27.64 4.24
CA GLU A 258 19.02 -28.15 3.39
C GLU A 258 19.79 -26.99 2.71
N SER A 259 21.11 -27.13 2.61
CA SER A 259 21.96 -26.28 1.79
C SER A 259 22.56 -27.03 0.60
N SER A 260 22.40 -26.49 -0.61
CA SER A 260 23.05 -27.01 -1.83
C SER A 260 24.51 -26.60 -1.95
N ILE A 261 24.90 -25.55 -1.22
CA ILE A 261 26.20 -24.89 -1.35
C ILE A 261 26.97 -25.00 -0.03
N ASP A 262 28.28 -24.81 -0.13
CA ASP A 262 29.11 -24.64 1.06
C ASP A 262 29.02 -23.18 1.52
N LEU A 263 28.80 -22.99 2.82
CA LEU A 263 28.59 -21.68 3.45
C LEU A 263 29.72 -21.33 4.43
N LYS A 264 30.81 -22.09 4.43
CA LYS A 264 31.90 -21.97 5.41
C LYS A 264 32.50 -20.56 5.50
N ASP A 265 32.58 -19.86 4.37
CA ASP A 265 33.17 -18.53 4.24
C ASP A 265 32.11 -17.40 4.19
N LYS A 266 30.84 -17.72 4.51
CA LYS A 266 29.73 -16.76 4.49
C LYS A 266 29.39 -16.32 5.91
N ASN A 267 29.03 -15.05 6.06
CA ASN A 267 28.48 -14.55 7.31
C ASN A 267 27.03 -15.01 7.43
N LEU A 268 26.71 -15.73 8.51
CA LEU A 268 25.40 -16.26 8.79
C LEU A 268 24.96 -15.89 10.19
N TYR A 269 23.72 -15.44 10.32
CA TYR A 269 23.14 -15.07 11.60
C TYR A 269 21.80 -15.76 11.81
N LEU A 270 21.66 -16.47 12.93
CA LEU A 270 20.38 -16.98 13.38
C LEU A 270 19.68 -15.88 14.19
N VAL A 271 18.42 -15.64 13.88
CA VAL A 271 17.56 -14.69 14.60
C VAL A 271 16.43 -15.46 15.25
N VAL A 272 16.36 -15.36 16.57
CA VAL A 272 15.33 -15.94 17.41
C VAL A 272 14.80 -14.83 18.29
N GLU A 273 13.49 -14.66 18.36
CA GLU A 273 12.90 -13.69 19.30
C GLU A 273 13.13 -14.16 20.73
N ARG A 274 13.64 -13.27 21.59
CA ARG A 274 13.95 -13.56 23.01
C ARG A 274 14.81 -14.82 23.20
N PRO A 275 16.01 -14.89 22.60
CA PRO A 275 16.82 -16.10 22.63
C PRO A 275 17.23 -16.52 24.04
N GLU A 276 17.23 -15.60 25.01
CA GLU A 276 17.51 -15.88 26.43
C GLU A 276 16.54 -16.87 27.06
N ALA A 277 15.35 -17.05 26.48
CA ALA A 277 14.37 -18.06 26.91
C ALA A 277 14.78 -19.49 26.49
N PHE A 278 15.79 -19.64 25.63
CA PHE A 278 16.14 -20.91 25.00
C PHE A 278 17.62 -21.28 25.18
N LYS A 279 17.90 -22.58 25.20
CA LYS A 279 19.23 -23.10 24.85
C LYS A 279 19.21 -23.44 23.37
N ILE A 280 20.12 -22.86 22.61
CA ILE A 280 20.14 -22.95 21.15
C ILE A 280 21.30 -23.84 20.72
N TYR A 281 21.01 -24.79 19.83
CA TYR A 281 21.98 -25.69 19.23
C TYR A 281 21.86 -25.64 17.71
N VAL A 282 23.00 -25.54 17.04
CA VAL A 282 23.10 -25.58 15.57
C VAL A 282 24.01 -26.74 15.21
N ASN A 283 23.49 -27.74 14.51
CA ASN A 283 24.22 -28.98 14.17
C ASN A 283 24.90 -29.63 15.40
N ASN A 284 24.17 -29.69 16.52
CA ASN A 284 24.61 -30.19 17.83
C ASN A 284 25.68 -29.33 18.54
N VAL A 285 26.07 -28.19 17.98
CA VAL A 285 26.96 -27.23 18.64
C VAL A 285 26.09 -26.22 19.38
N LYS A 286 26.29 -26.08 20.69
CA LYS A 286 25.61 -25.08 21.50
C LYS A 286 26.10 -23.68 21.09
N VAL A 287 25.19 -22.76 20.85
CA VAL A 287 25.51 -21.37 20.49
C VAL A 287 25.22 -20.44 21.67
N GLU A 288 26.11 -19.48 21.90
CA GLU A 288 25.92 -18.47 22.94
C GLU A 288 25.04 -17.33 22.43
N CYS A 289 24.10 -16.90 23.26
CA CYS A 289 23.12 -15.86 22.91
C CYS A 289 23.66 -14.45 23.22
N GLU A 290 24.91 -14.19 22.85
CA GLU A 290 25.52 -12.86 22.94
C GLU A 290 25.41 -12.17 21.58
N ALA A 291 24.40 -11.31 21.42
CA ALA A 291 24.22 -10.53 20.21
C ALA A 291 24.56 -9.06 20.46
N SER A 292 25.43 -8.51 19.62
CA SER A 292 25.70 -7.06 19.53
C SER A 292 24.91 -6.38 18.41
N LYS A 293 24.18 -7.17 17.60
CA LYS A 293 23.43 -6.73 16.43
C LYS A 293 22.00 -7.23 16.52
N PHE A 294 21.10 -6.43 15.95
CA PHE A 294 19.67 -6.71 15.90
C PHE A 294 19.19 -6.51 14.48
N TRP A 295 18.24 -7.34 14.02
CA TRP A 295 17.76 -7.27 12.65
C TRP A 295 16.66 -6.22 12.46
N LEU A 296 15.55 -6.33 13.19
CA LEU A 296 14.39 -5.45 13.07
C LEU A 296 14.23 -4.57 14.31
N ASP A 297 14.17 -5.21 15.47
CA ASP A 297 14.02 -4.58 16.77
C ASP A 297 14.99 -5.22 17.78
N TRP A 298 15.16 -4.60 18.95
CA TRP A 298 15.99 -5.12 20.04
C TRP A 298 15.61 -6.54 20.48
N ASN A 299 14.37 -6.97 20.20
CA ASN A 299 13.89 -8.33 20.48
C ASN A 299 14.30 -9.38 19.43
N PHE A 300 14.94 -8.96 18.32
CA PHE A 300 15.44 -9.82 17.22
C PHE A 300 16.98 -9.82 17.15
N PRO A 301 17.66 -10.33 18.19
CA PRO A 301 19.12 -10.43 18.20
C PRO A 301 19.64 -11.36 17.10
N MET A 302 20.73 -10.95 16.47
CA MET A 302 21.44 -11.71 15.45
C MET A 302 22.58 -12.49 16.08
N ILE A 303 22.39 -13.80 16.21
CA ILE A 303 23.37 -14.74 16.77
C ILE A 303 24.25 -15.25 15.64
N ASP A 304 25.57 -15.05 15.73
CA ASP A 304 26.51 -15.52 14.71
C ASP A 304 26.59 -17.07 14.71
N VAL A 305 26.28 -17.67 13.57
CA VAL A 305 26.33 -19.12 13.34
C VAL A 305 27.22 -19.47 12.15
N SER A 306 28.07 -18.54 11.75
CA SER A 306 29.03 -18.72 10.65
C SER A 306 29.94 -19.91 10.92
N GLY A 307 30.19 -20.72 9.89
CA GLY A 307 30.99 -21.95 9.99
C GLY A 307 30.30 -23.14 10.68
N LEU A 308 29.13 -22.96 11.31
CA LEU A 308 28.35 -24.07 11.88
C LEU A 308 27.40 -24.72 10.86
N ILE A 309 26.95 -23.96 9.86
CA ILE A 309 26.08 -24.45 8.79
C ILE A 309 26.91 -25.15 7.72
N ILE A 310 26.50 -26.36 7.36
CA ILE A 310 27.20 -27.24 6.41
C ILE A 310 26.40 -27.41 5.11
N LYS A 311 27.06 -27.87 4.06
CA LYS A 311 26.38 -28.38 2.87
C LYS A 311 25.60 -29.66 3.22
N GLY A 312 24.34 -29.74 2.78
CA GLY A 312 23.42 -30.82 3.12
C GLY A 312 22.42 -30.42 4.20
N LEU A 313 21.96 -31.38 4.99
CA LEU A 313 20.96 -31.17 6.04
C LEU A 313 21.58 -30.46 7.25
N ASN A 314 20.90 -29.43 7.72
CA ASN A 314 21.23 -28.66 8.91
C ASN A 314 20.05 -28.69 9.88
N ILE A 315 20.38 -28.64 11.17
CA ILE A 315 19.40 -28.71 12.25
C ILE A 315 19.65 -27.56 13.22
N VAL A 316 18.59 -26.82 13.54
CA VAL A 316 18.54 -25.86 14.66
C VAL A 316 17.60 -26.42 15.71
N GLU A 317 18.08 -26.59 16.94
CA GLU A 317 17.29 -27.08 18.06
C GLU A 317 17.22 -26.02 19.16
N LEU A 318 16.01 -25.71 19.61
CA LEU A 318 15.73 -24.82 20.74
C LEU A 318 15.21 -25.65 21.91
N GLU A 319 15.85 -25.58 23.06
CA GLU A 319 15.34 -26.15 24.31
C GLU A 319 14.80 -25.05 25.21
N GLY A 320 13.53 -25.15 25.59
CA GLY A 320 12.84 -24.14 26.37
C GLY A 320 11.97 -24.72 27.48
N ARG A 321 11.30 -23.83 28.20
CA ARG A 321 10.30 -24.17 29.21
C ARG A 321 9.10 -23.24 29.05
N VAL A 322 7.89 -23.79 29.15
CA VAL A 322 6.67 -22.97 29.14
C VAL A 322 6.66 -22.07 30.37
N ASP A 323 6.62 -20.76 30.16
CA ASP A 323 6.57 -19.76 31.22
C ASP A 323 5.29 -18.89 31.08
N LEU A 324 5.31 -17.65 31.59
CA LEU A 324 4.17 -16.73 31.52
C LEU A 324 3.99 -16.11 30.13
N GLU A 325 5.05 -16.13 29.31
CA GLU A 325 5.07 -15.56 27.96
C GLU A 325 5.60 -16.62 26.99
N PRO A 326 4.91 -17.77 26.84
CA PRO A 326 5.45 -18.95 26.17
C PRO A 326 5.39 -18.84 24.64
N GLU A 327 5.38 -17.62 24.10
CA GLU A 327 5.26 -17.32 22.69
C GLU A 327 6.44 -17.94 21.94
N LEU A 328 6.11 -18.76 20.94
CA LEU A 328 7.06 -19.40 20.06
C LEU A 328 6.72 -18.94 18.65
N GLU A 329 7.59 -18.08 18.12
CA GLU A 329 7.46 -17.48 16.80
C GLU A 329 8.40 -18.15 15.80
N ASN A 330 8.22 -17.81 14.52
CA ASN A 330 9.14 -18.25 13.46
C ASN A 330 10.56 -17.74 13.75
N ILE A 331 11.57 -18.54 13.37
CA ILE A 331 12.97 -18.13 13.47
C ILE A 331 13.55 -17.90 12.07
N TYR A 332 14.65 -17.16 12.00
CA TYR A 332 15.21 -16.73 10.71
C TYR A 332 16.69 -17.05 10.63
N LEU A 333 17.14 -17.45 9.45
CA LEU A 333 18.56 -17.45 9.12
C LEU A 333 18.81 -16.32 8.13
N LEU A 334 19.74 -15.43 8.46
CA LEU A 334 20.16 -14.30 7.66
C LEU A 334 21.55 -14.55 7.10
N GLY A 335 21.80 -14.20 5.84
CA GLY A 335 23.16 -14.25 5.32
C GLY A 335 23.31 -14.12 3.81
N ASP A 336 24.48 -14.54 3.33
CA ASP A 336 24.89 -14.40 1.93
C ASP A 336 24.63 -15.66 1.10
N PHE A 337 23.36 -15.86 0.79
CA PHE A 337 22.86 -17.00 0.04
C PHE A 337 21.54 -16.71 -0.67
N GLY A 338 21.16 -17.54 -1.64
CA GLY A 338 19.83 -17.55 -2.26
C GLY A 338 18.93 -18.61 -1.61
N VAL A 339 17.61 -18.45 -1.71
CA VAL A 339 16.62 -19.43 -1.22
C VAL A 339 15.73 -19.89 -2.35
N LYS A 340 15.64 -21.20 -2.55
CA LYS A 340 14.70 -21.83 -3.48
C LYS A 340 13.58 -22.51 -2.72
N ILE A 341 12.35 -22.09 -2.99
CA ILE A 341 11.15 -22.74 -2.47
C ILE A 341 10.86 -24.01 -3.26
N GLY A 342 10.49 -25.06 -2.54
CA GLY A 342 9.95 -26.32 -3.05
C GLY A 342 8.47 -26.49 -2.67
N ALA A 343 7.91 -27.65 -2.98
CA ALA A 343 6.51 -27.96 -2.66
C ALA A 343 6.28 -28.05 -1.14
N LYS A 344 5.05 -27.77 -0.70
CA LYS A 344 4.59 -27.90 0.70
C LYS A 344 5.48 -27.15 1.70
N GLY A 345 5.92 -25.95 1.33
CA GLY A 345 6.70 -25.09 2.22
C GLY A 345 8.14 -25.57 2.43
N SER A 346 8.61 -26.57 1.66
CA SER A 346 10.03 -26.93 1.68
C SER A 346 10.88 -25.83 1.06
N PHE A 347 12.13 -25.73 1.48
CA PHE A 347 13.07 -24.76 0.93
C PHE A 347 14.49 -25.29 0.96
N LYS A 348 15.34 -24.69 0.15
CA LYS A 348 16.75 -25.03 0.05
C LYS A 348 17.60 -23.79 -0.15
N ILE A 349 18.73 -23.74 0.54
CA ILE A 349 19.75 -22.73 0.29
C ILE A 349 20.47 -23.05 -1.03
N ILE A 350 20.61 -22.04 -1.88
CA ILE A 350 21.24 -22.08 -3.19
C ILE A 350 22.24 -20.93 -3.35
N ASP A 351 23.01 -20.97 -4.43
CA ASP A 351 23.85 -19.83 -4.81
C ASP A 351 23.01 -18.65 -5.31
N GLU A 352 23.56 -17.45 -5.20
CA GLU A 352 22.91 -16.22 -5.66
C GLU A 352 23.21 -15.96 -7.14
N PRO A 353 22.23 -15.50 -7.94
CA PRO A 353 22.51 -15.09 -9.31
C PRO A 353 23.33 -13.80 -9.32
N SER A 354 24.30 -13.70 -10.22
CA SER A 354 25.02 -12.44 -10.51
C SER A 354 24.36 -11.60 -11.61
N VAL A 355 23.51 -12.24 -12.42
CA VAL A 355 22.71 -11.61 -13.47
C VAL A 355 21.30 -12.21 -13.53
N ILE A 356 20.32 -11.40 -13.89
CA ILE A 356 18.90 -11.80 -13.91
C ILE A 356 18.17 -11.28 -15.15
N ASN A 357 17.04 -11.91 -15.48
CA ASN A 357 16.00 -11.24 -16.25
C ASN A 357 15.11 -10.45 -15.29
N LEU A 358 14.58 -9.31 -15.75
CA LEU A 358 13.58 -8.57 -15.00
C LEU A 358 12.32 -9.44 -14.79
N GLY A 359 11.71 -9.31 -13.62
CA GLY A 359 10.55 -10.10 -13.21
C GLY A 359 10.41 -10.16 -11.70
N ASP A 360 9.88 -11.28 -11.22
CA ASP A 360 9.73 -11.58 -9.79
C ASP A 360 11.01 -12.23 -9.24
N LEU A 361 11.75 -11.47 -8.44
CA LEU A 361 12.97 -11.87 -7.76
C LEU A 361 12.74 -12.97 -6.71
N CYS A 362 11.49 -13.17 -6.25
CA CYS A 362 11.17 -14.30 -5.37
C CYS A 362 11.53 -15.64 -6.01
N GLN A 363 11.41 -15.74 -7.34
CA GLN A 363 11.74 -16.93 -8.11
C GLN A 363 13.25 -17.11 -8.35
N LEU A 364 14.05 -16.08 -8.03
CA LEU A 364 15.47 -15.99 -8.33
C LEU A 364 16.35 -16.04 -7.07
N GLY A 365 15.82 -16.55 -5.96
CA GLY A 365 16.57 -16.71 -4.72
C GLY A 365 16.18 -15.74 -3.61
N TYR A 366 15.21 -14.84 -3.83
CA TYR A 366 14.84 -13.79 -2.86
C TYR A 366 13.38 -13.87 -2.36
N PRO A 367 12.83 -15.06 -2.05
CA PRO A 367 11.41 -15.22 -1.71
C PRO A 367 11.00 -14.43 -0.46
N PHE A 368 11.84 -14.44 0.57
CA PHE A 368 11.56 -13.80 1.86
C PHE A 368 12.32 -12.49 2.05
N TYR A 369 12.92 -11.96 0.98
CA TYR A 369 13.82 -10.81 1.08
C TYR A 369 13.09 -9.53 1.48
N ALA A 370 13.63 -8.82 2.48
CA ALA A 370 13.02 -7.61 3.05
C ALA A 370 13.96 -6.40 3.07
N GLY A 371 15.02 -6.40 2.26
CA GLY A 371 16.00 -5.30 2.17
C GLY A 371 16.01 -4.60 0.82
N GLU A 372 17.18 -4.13 0.41
CA GLU A 372 17.39 -3.40 -0.85
C GLU A 372 18.20 -4.21 -1.87
N ILE A 373 17.79 -4.19 -3.14
CA ILE A 373 18.50 -4.82 -4.26
C ILE A 373 18.79 -3.77 -5.34
N GLU A 374 20.08 -3.64 -5.69
CA GLU A 374 20.49 -2.91 -6.88
C GLU A 374 20.41 -3.82 -8.11
N ILE A 375 19.74 -3.33 -9.16
CA ILE A 375 19.88 -3.87 -10.51
C ILE A 375 20.54 -2.82 -11.41
N SER A 376 21.47 -3.22 -12.26
CA SER A 376 22.16 -2.29 -13.16
C SER A 376 22.37 -2.86 -14.56
N LYS A 377 22.40 -1.96 -15.54
CA LYS A 377 22.65 -2.29 -16.94
C LYS A 377 23.23 -1.11 -17.71
N ASP A 378 24.21 -1.43 -18.53
CA ASP A 378 24.75 -0.52 -19.53
C ASP A 378 23.88 -0.56 -20.79
N VAL A 379 23.50 0.61 -21.29
CA VAL A 379 22.71 0.78 -22.52
C VAL A 379 23.39 1.78 -23.45
N ASN A 380 23.51 1.41 -24.73
CA ASN A 380 24.03 2.31 -25.75
C ASN A 380 22.86 3.05 -26.42
N LEU A 381 22.86 4.37 -26.35
CA LEU A 381 21.76 5.22 -26.83
C LEU A 381 22.27 6.30 -27.76
N ASP A 382 21.49 6.60 -28.81
CA ASP A 382 21.66 7.83 -29.59
C ASP A 382 20.69 8.86 -29.02
N VAL A 383 21.23 9.90 -28.37
CA VAL A 383 20.45 10.90 -27.63
C VAL A 383 20.47 12.20 -28.43
N PRO A 384 19.35 12.61 -29.03
CA PRO A 384 19.30 13.85 -29.80
C PRO A 384 19.49 15.08 -28.90
N GLU A 385 19.97 16.18 -29.48
CA GLU A 385 19.99 17.49 -28.80
C GLU A 385 18.56 17.97 -28.50
N ASP A 386 18.42 18.72 -27.41
CA ASP A 386 17.17 19.33 -26.91
C ASP A 386 16.01 18.35 -26.77
N VAL A 387 16.28 17.20 -26.15
CA VAL A 387 15.29 16.14 -25.93
C VAL A 387 14.83 16.10 -24.48
N ILE A 388 13.52 15.96 -24.26
CA ILE A 388 12.97 15.61 -22.94
C ILE A 388 12.96 14.09 -22.85
N ALA A 389 13.67 13.55 -21.86
CA ALA A 389 13.81 12.11 -21.69
C ALA A 389 13.20 11.66 -20.36
N THR A 390 12.39 10.62 -20.40
CA THR A 390 11.78 10.01 -19.21
C THR A 390 12.05 8.52 -19.17
N LEU A 391 12.22 7.98 -17.97
CA LEU A 391 12.38 6.55 -17.71
C LEU A 391 11.12 6.01 -17.07
N GLN A 392 10.47 5.06 -17.73
CA GLN A 392 9.26 4.41 -17.25
C GLN A 392 9.58 3.04 -16.65
N LEU A 393 9.11 2.82 -15.42
CA LEU A 393 9.15 1.53 -14.74
C LEU A 393 7.80 0.83 -14.91
N ASN A 394 7.80 -0.38 -15.47
CA ASN A 394 6.59 -1.16 -15.74
C ASN A 394 6.50 -2.38 -14.81
N GLY A 395 5.33 -2.55 -14.18
CA GLY A 395 5.07 -3.67 -13.28
C GLY A 395 5.97 -3.68 -12.06
N LEU A 396 6.19 -2.51 -11.45
CA LEU A 396 6.96 -2.38 -10.22
C LEU A 396 6.24 -3.10 -9.08
N SER A 397 6.89 -4.13 -8.54
CA SER A 397 6.44 -4.91 -7.39
C SER A 397 7.44 -4.70 -6.26
N SER A 398 7.59 -3.45 -5.82
CA SER A 398 8.55 -3.02 -4.81
C SER A 398 7.93 -1.86 -4.04
N SER A 399 8.30 -1.67 -2.78
CA SER A 399 7.76 -0.59 -1.95
C SER A 399 8.23 0.78 -2.46
N LEU A 400 9.46 0.82 -2.98
CA LEU A 400 10.09 1.98 -3.59
C LEU A 400 11.07 1.50 -4.66
N ALA A 401 11.23 2.28 -5.72
CA ALA A 401 12.37 2.21 -6.61
C ALA A 401 13.09 3.56 -6.70
N ILE A 402 14.42 3.56 -6.62
CA ILE A 402 15.25 4.75 -6.83
C ILE A 402 16.04 4.57 -8.12
N VAL A 403 15.86 5.48 -9.07
CA VAL A 403 16.50 5.44 -10.38
C VAL A 403 17.76 6.29 -10.37
N TYR A 404 18.85 5.71 -10.85
CA TYR A 404 20.10 6.40 -11.08
C TYR A 404 20.50 6.26 -12.55
N VAL A 405 20.98 7.36 -13.13
CA VAL A 405 21.52 7.41 -14.49
C VAL A 405 22.92 7.96 -14.42
N ASN A 406 23.91 7.21 -14.92
CA ASN A 406 25.32 7.60 -14.92
C ASN A 406 25.83 8.05 -13.53
N GLY A 407 25.39 7.35 -12.47
CA GLY A 407 25.76 7.62 -11.07
C GLY A 407 25.01 8.76 -10.39
N LYS A 408 24.13 9.49 -11.08
CA LYS A 408 23.29 10.55 -10.48
C LYS A 408 21.89 10.02 -10.20
N GLU A 409 21.33 10.32 -9.03
CA GLU A 409 19.94 10.03 -8.71
C GLU A 409 19.03 10.87 -9.62
N ALA A 410 18.12 10.21 -10.34
CA ALA A 410 17.16 10.83 -11.23
C ALA A 410 15.79 11.02 -10.55
N GLY A 411 15.39 10.07 -9.69
CA GLY A 411 14.14 10.18 -8.96
C GLY A 411 13.70 8.90 -8.27
N LYS A 412 12.61 9.03 -7.50
CA LYS A 412 12.02 8.00 -6.66
C LYS A 412 10.63 7.64 -7.17
N VAL A 413 10.35 6.35 -7.30
CA VAL A 413 9.08 5.82 -7.80
C VAL A 413 8.39 5.01 -6.72
N LEU A 414 7.22 5.48 -6.32
CA LEU A 414 6.37 4.86 -5.28
C LEU A 414 5.06 4.30 -5.86
N LEU A 415 4.70 4.68 -7.08
CA LEU A 415 3.43 4.32 -7.72
C LEU A 415 3.66 3.30 -8.85
N SER A 416 2.62 2.52 -9.17
CA SER A 416 2.67 1.40 -10.12
C SER A 416 3.01 1.78 -11.57
N SER A 417 2.79 3.05 -11.94
CA SER A 417 3.03 3.59 -13.27
C SER A 417 3.53 5.02 -13.15
N TYR A 418 4.83 5.15 -12.87
CA TYR A 418 5.49 6.44 -12.75
C TYR A 418 6.65 6.53 -13.75
N THR A 419 6.82 7.73 -14.29
CA THR A 419 7.94 8.10 -15.13
C THR A 419 8.88 8.99 -14.34
N VAL A 420 10.18 8.75 -14.43
CA VAL A 420 11.21 9.60 -13.84
C VAL A 420 11.80 10.47 -14.93
N ASP A 421 11.87 11.78 -14.71
CA ASP A 421 12.60 12.67 -15.60
C ASP A 421 14.11 12.35 -15.53
N ILE A 422 14.69 12.02 -16.68
CA ILE A 422 16.12 11.74 -16.85
C ILE A 422 16.75 12.70 -17.87
N THR A 423 16.07 13.81 -18.17
CA THR A 423 16.53 14.87 -19.07
C THR A 423 17.85 15.43 -18.55
N GLY A 424 18.82 15.58 -19.45
CA GLY A 424 20.18 16.04 -19.11
C GLY A 424 21.06 15.05 -18.35
N LEU A 425 20.55 13.87 -17.96
CA LEU A 425 21.35 12.80 -17.35
C LEU A 425 21.88 11.79 -18.36
N LEU A 426 21.22 11.67 -19.50
CA LEU A 426 21.65 10.84 -20.62
C LEU A 426 22.74 11.51 -21.44
N LYS A 427 23.61 10.70 -22.04
CA LYS A 427 24.61 11.09 -23.05
C LYS A 427 24.52 10.17 -24.26
N SER A 428 24.87 10.65 -25.45
CA SER A 428 25.03 9.75 -26.60
C SER A 428 26.18 8.76 -26.34
N GLY A 429 25.95 7.49 -26.68
CA GLY A 429 26.85 6.39 -26.34
C GLY A 429 26.37 5.58 -25.13
N ASN A 430 27.31 5.03 -24.36
CA ASN A 430 27.01 4.16 -23.22
C ASN A 430 26.50 4.94 -22.00
N ASN A 431 25.35 4.52 -21.47
CA ASN A 431 24.76 5.02 -20.24
C ASN A 431 24.58 3.88 -19.25
N GLU A 432 24.93 4.09 -18.00
CA GLU A 432 24.59 3.15 -16.93
C GLU A 432 23.22 3.51 -16.36
N ILE A 433 22.29 2.56 -16.41
CA ILE A 433 21.00 2.63 -15.73
C ILE A 433 21.07 1.73 -14.51
N LYS A 434 20.87 2.29 -13.33
CA LYS A 434 20.81 1.55 -12.07
C LYS A 434 19.48 1.83 -11.39
N ILE A 435 18.85 0.80 -10.84
CA ILE A 435 17.60 0.90 -10.10
C ILE A 435 17.79 0.20 -8.75
N LEU A 436 17.60 0.93 -7.65
CA LEU A 436 17.55 0.37 -6.32
C LEU A 436 16.10 0.01 -5.98
N LEU A 437 15.83 -1.27 -5.78
CA LEU A 437 14.52 -1.81 -5.40
C LEU A 437 14.49 -2.02 -3.88
N VAL A 438 13.50 -1.44 -3.21
CA VAL A 438 13.33 -1.54 -1.75
C VAL A 438 12.16 -2.45 -1.40
N GLY A 439 12.44 -3.56 -0.74
CA GLY A 439 11.46 -4.55 -0.30
C GLY A 439 10.59 -4.07 0.86
N ASN A 440 9.88 -5.02 1.47
CA ASN A 440 9.17 -4.83 2.73
C ASN A 440 9.14 -6.16 3.51
N LEU A 441 8.62 -6.12 4.72
CA LEU A 441 8.60 -7.26 5.63
C LEU A 441 7.50 -8.29 5.30
N ARG A 442 6.66 -8.08 4.29
CA ARG A 442 5.49 -8.93 4.05
C ARG A 442 5.86 -10.39 3.81
N ASN A 443 6.88 -10.64 3.00
CA ASN A 443 7.33 -12.00 2.73
C ASN A 443 8.26 -12.55 3.82
N ALA A 444 8.75 -11.73 4.75
CA ALA A 444 9.55 -12.22 5.87
C ALA A 444 8.68 -12.57 7.09
N LEU A 445 7.67 -11.73 7.39
CA LEU A 445 6.84 -11.87 8.60
C LEU A 445 5.46 -12.47 8.32
N GLY A 446 4.96 -12.43 7.08
CA GLY A 446 3.70 -13.06 6.72
C GLY A 446 2.47 -12.14 6.72
N PRO A 447 1.26 -12.71 6.63
CA PRO A 447 0.95 -14.15 6.72
C PRO A 447 1.45 -14.97 5.53
N LEU A 448 2.32 -15.96 5.76
CA LEU A 448 2.98 -16.73 4.70
C LEU A 448 2.11 -17.84 4.10
N HIS A 449 1.12 -18.32 4.85
CA HIS A 449 0.36 -19.55 4.57
C HIS A 449 -1.15 -19.34 4.46
N HIS A 450 -1.60 -18.11 4.28
CA HIS A 450 -3.01 -17.78 4.18
C HIS A 450 -3.48 -17.84 2.71
N LYS A 451 -4.47 -18.68 2.37
CA LYS A 451 -4.94 -18.94 0.99
C LYS A 451 -5.29 -17.70 0.17
N LEU A 452 -5.77 -16.63 0.81
CA LEU A 452 -6.08 -15.35 0.15
C LEU A 452 -4.83 -14.47 -0.12
N GLY A 453 -3.65 -14.88 0.34
CA GLY A 453 -2.46 -14.05 0.38
C GLY A 453 -2.61 -12.95 1.43
N ASP A 454 -3.12 -11.79 1.01
CA ASP A 454 -3.44 -10.68 1.92
C ASP A 454 -4.94 -10.52 2.07
N PRO A 455 -5.53 -10.98 3.18
CA PRO A 455 -6.90 -10.61 3.49
C PRO A 455 -7.01 -9.10 3.69
N GLN A 456 -8.23 -8.57 3.54
CA GLN A 456 -8.51 -7.14 3.68
C GLN A 456 -8.11 -6.58 5.06
N TYR A 457 -8.11 -7.44 6.09
CA TYR A 457 -7.67 -7.12 7.44
C TYR A 457 -6.75 -8.23 7.93
N ILE A 458 -5.63 -7.84 8.53
CA ILE A 458 -4.64 -8.76 9.12
C ILE A 458 -4.71 -8.61 10.63
N SER A 459 -4.87 -9.73 11.32
CA SER A 459 -5.00 -9.87 12.77
C SER A 459 -4.19 -11.07 13.26
N PRO A 460 -3.94 -11.24 14.58
CA PRO A 460 -3.26 -12.43 15.09
C PRO A 460 -3.89 -13.75 14.62
N GLU A 461 -5.22 -13.79 14.51
CA GLU A 461 -5.99 -14.95 14.05
C GLU A 461 -5.66 -15.33 12.60
N THR A 462 -5.29 -14.35 11.76
CA THR A 462 -4.91 -14.54 10.36
C THR A 462 -3.71 -15.49 10.21
N PHE A 463 -2.80 -15.52 11.19
CA PHE A 463 -1.62 -16.39 11.19
C PHE A 463 -1.92 -17.81 11.67
N ARG A 464 -3.10 -18.04 12.27
CA ARG A 464 -3.47 -19.29 12.95
C ARG A 464 -4.76 -19.92 12.40
N ASP A 465 -5.35 -19.35 11.36
CA ASP A 465 -6.62 -19.81 10.77
C ASP A 465 -6.44 -21.10 9.96
N LEU A 466 -6.85 -22.23 10.55
CA LEU A 466 -6.83 -23.56 9.93
C LEU A 466 -7.67 -23.64 8.64
N THR A 467 -8.78 -22.91 8.56
CA THR A 467 -9.70 -23.00 7.42
C THR A 467 -9.09 -22.36 6.18
N GLN A 468 -8.31 -21.31 6.38
CA GLN A 468 -7.60 -20.57 5.34
C GLN A 468 -6.12 -20.98 5.20
N TRP A 469 -5.65 -22.00 5.94
CA TRP A 469 -4.26 -22.46 5.88
C TRP A 469 -3.95 -23.25 4.60
N THR A 470 -2.78 -22.97 4.00
CA THR A 470 -2.14 -23.77 2.94
C THR A 470 -0.67 -24.02 3.29
N ASP A 471 -0.17 -25.24 3.03
CA ASP A 471 1.25 -25.56 3.23
C ASP A 471 2.14 -24.94 2.15
N GLU A 472 1.56 -24.38 1.07
CA GLU A 472 2.29 -23.61 0.07
C GLU A 472 2.53 -22.16 0.54
N TYR A 473 3.67 -21.59 0.18
CA TYR A 473 3.97 -20.19 0.46
C TYR A 473 3.16 -19.24 -0.44
N MET A 474 2.44 -18.31 0.17
CA MET A 474 1.64 -17.28 -0.48
C MET A 474 2.40 -15.95 -0.49
N LEU A 475 3.44 -15.88 -1.33
CA LEU A 475 4.33 -14.73 -1.43
C LEU A 475 3.79 -13.61 -2.30
N ARG A 476 4.22 -12.38 -2.02
CA ARG A 476 4.04 -11.23 -2.92
C ARG A 476 5.24 -11.08 -3.86
N PRO A 477 5.01 -10.82 -5.16
CA PRO A 477 6.12 -10.59 -6.08
C PRO A 477 7.01 -9.45 -5.59
N PHE A 478 8.32 -9.61 -5.77
CA PHE A 478 9.30 -8.56 -5.49
C PHE A 478 10.13 -8.31 -6.75
N GLY A 479 10.16 -7.09 -7.28
CA GLY A 479 10.95 -6.79 -8.48
C GLY A 479 10.29 -5.79 -9.42
N ILE A 480 10.61 -5.92 -10.71
CA ILE A 480 10.10 -5.05 -11.78
C ILE A 480 10.00 -5.85 -13.08
N LYS A 481 8.93 -5.67 -13.86
CA LYS A 481 8.72 -6.44 -15.10
C LYS A 481 9.41 -5.84 -16.32
N GLY A 482 9.62 -4.53 -16.37
CA GLY A 482 10.26 -3.89 -17.51
C GLY A 482 10.66 -2.44 -17.27
N VAL A 483 11.62 -1.97 -18.07
CA VAL A 483 12.11 -0.60 -18.05
C VAL A 483 12.10 -0.06 -19.48
N LYS A 484 11.58 1.15 -19.66
CA LYS A 484 11.58 1.85 -20.95
C LYS A 484 12.16 3.24 -20.80
N ILE A 485 12.81 3.72 -21.85
CA ILE A 485 13.18 5.14 -22.00
C ILE A 485 12.32 5.71 -23.12
N LEU A 486 11.66 6.83 -22.83
CA LEU A 486 10.82 7.59 -23.75
C LEU A 486 11.47 8.96 -23.95
N MET A 487 11.60 9.38 -25.20
CA MET A 487 12.15 10.67 -25.55
C MET A 487 11.14 11.47 -26.38
N PHE A 488 11.05 12.76 -26.08
CA PHE A 488 10.09 13.68 -26.66
C PHE A 488 10.79 14.95 -27.16
N ARG A 489 10.20 15.57 -28.19
CA ARG A 489 10.59 16.86 -28.74
C ARG A 489 9.39 17.76 -28.95
#